data_AF-A0A365QUG0-F1
#
_entry.id   AF-A0A365QUG0-F1
#
_cell.length_a   1.000
_cell.length_b   1.000
_cell.length_c   1.000
_cell.angle_alpha   90.00
_cell.angle_beta   90.00
_cell.angle_gamma   90.00
#
_symmetry.space_group_name_H-M   'P 1'
#
loop_
_entity.id
_entity.type
_entity.pdbx_description
1 polymer ?
#
loop_
_entity_poly.entity_id
_entity_poly.type
_entity_poly.pdbx_seq_one_letter_code
_entity_poly.pdbx_strand_id
1 'polypeptide(L)'
;MLRVVFLRPLSAVLSFLLKLRTRAQTLFRLSDAHTMLIWSAIVGVGGAFATMAFREGIDLMQHLISGQSGSFVQMAKRLPWYVRFWMPAAGGFLAGCVLLLATRGDRKAGNTDYMESVALGNGVVPVRQSLWRSVSSLLTIGTGGSIGREGPMVQLAALAASLVGRFVHFDPPRLRLLVACGAAAGITSAYNAPIAGAFFVSEIVLGTIAMESFGPMVVASVVANIVMREFAGYKPPYEMPVFPAVTGPEVLLFVVLGALCGVLAPQFLHLLDASKNQFKRLPVPLPVRLALGGLVVGVISVWTPDVWGNGYSVVNQILHSPWTWQALVAVLVFKVIATSATVGSGAIGGVFTPTLFVGAVFGSLFGLAMEALWPGHTSAYFAYAIVGMGAFMAGATQAPLMAILMIFEMTLSYQVVLPLLVSCVFAYFVARATGTTSMYEITQHHYQDAQEKLRLRTTQMRELIQPAQTVVPLTASVADMTRVFLEYPVKYLYVTDDAGRFRGAVALKDITSDLLDKRDTTDKTAAHYAHTPFPLLTPDMPLATALERFMAFQGERLPVIESEAEPTLAGVVYKTSLLDAYRRMTGER
;
A
#
# COMPACT_ATOMS: atom_id res chain seq x y z
N MET A 1 -61.55 -7.66 -18.22
CA MET A 1 -60.91 -7.32 -19.51
C MET A 1 -60.23 -5.97 -19.36
N LEU A 2 -59.05 -5.92 -18.70
CA LEU A 2 -58.27 -4.68 -18.56
C LEU A 2 -56.86 -5.02 -18.07
N ARG A 3 -55.95 -5.26 -19.03
CA ARG A 3 -54.50 -5.31 -18.79
C ARG A 3 -53.75 -5.15 -20.12
N VAL A 4 -52.63 -4.43 -20.04
CA VAL A 4 -51.52 -4.35 -21.02
C VAL A 4 -51.67 -3.32 -22.17
N VAL A 5 -51.31 -2.05 -21.93
CA VAL A 5 -50.89 -1.13 -23.03
C VAL A 5 -49.69 -0.22 -22.70
N PHE A 6 -49.26 -0.03 -21.44
CA PHE A 6 -48.33 1.06 -21.09
C PHE A 6 -46.83 0.75 -20.88
N LEU A 7 -46.25 -0.28 -21.55
CA LEU A 7 -44.82 -0.63 -21.39
C LEU A 7 -43.96 -0.61 -22.68
N ARG A 8 -44.47 -0.10 -23.81
CA ARG A 8 -43.72 -0.10 -25.08
C ARG A 8 -42.63 0.97 -25.30
N PRO A 9 -42.58 2.15 -24.65
CA PRO A 9 -41.57 3.15 -25.01
C PRO A 9 -40.20 2.90 -24.35
N LEU A 10 -40.16 2.25 -23.18
CA LEU A 10 -38.90 2.00 -22.45
C LEU A 10 -38.01 0.93 -23.10
N SER A 11 -38.60 -0.12 -23.68
CA SER A 11 -37.84 -1.19 -24.36
C SER A 11 -37.19 -0.73 -25.66
N ALA A 12 -37.82 0.23 -26.36
CA ALA A 12 -37.28 0.81 -27.59
C ALA A 12 -36.06 1.69 -27.31
N VAL A 13 -36.09 2.50 -26.25
CA VAL A 13 -34.96 3.32 -25.82
C VAL A 13 -33.81 2.44 -25.32
N LEU A 14 -34.11 1.41 -24.52
CA LEU A 14 -33.08 0.48 -24.02
C LEU A 14 -32.40 -0.29 -25.15
N SER A 15 -33.18 -0.77 -26.13
CA SER A 15 -32.65 -1.48 -27.29
C SER A 15 -31.88 -0.56 -28.25
N PHE A 16 -32.27 0.71 -28.37
CA PHE A 16 -31.52 1.73 -29.11
C PHE A 16 -30.17 2.02 -28.44
N LEU A 17 -30.14 2.21 -27.11
CA LEU A 17 -28.90 2.41 -26.34
C LEU A 17 -27.98 1.19 -26.39
N LEU A 18 -28.53 -0.03 -26.32
CA LEU A 18 -27.76 -1.27 -26.50
C LEU A 18 -27.20 -1.42 -27.92
N LYS A 19 -27.98 -1.05 -28.94
CA LYS A 19 -27.52 -1.01 -30.34
C LYS A 19 -26.47 0.06 -30.59
N LEU A 20 -26.58 1.21 -29.92
CA LEU A 20 -25.57 2.28 -29.96
C LEU A 20 -24.29 1.86 -29.26
N ARG A 21 -24.37 1.20 -28.09
CA ARG A 21 -23.23 0.62 -27.37
C ARG A 21 -22.51 -0.44 -28.19
N THR A 22 -23.26 -1.38 -28.77
CA THR A 22 -22.69 -2.45 -29.60
C THR A 22 -22.14 -1.94 -30.94
N ARG A 23 -22.79 -0.95 -31.57
CA ARG A 23 -22.23 -0.22 -32.73
C ARG A 23 -20.98 0.58 -32.37
N ALA A 24 -20.95 1.28 -31.24
CA ALA A 24 -19.76 2.02 -30.81
C ALA A 24 -18.60 1.06 -30.49
N GLN A 25 -18.88 -0.08 -29.84
CA GLN A 25 -17.88 -1.12 -29.57
C GLN A 25 -17.35 -1.78 -30.85
N THR A 26 -18.21 -1.99 -31.86
CA THR A 26 -17.80 -2.56 -33.15
C THR A 26 -17.14 -1.55 -34.09
N LEU A 27 -17.53 -0.27 -34.07
CA LEU A 27 -16.90 0.80 -34.86
C LEU A 27 -15.53 1.20 -34.30
N PHE A 28 -15.40 1.31 -32.98
CA PHE A 28 -14.19 1.88 -32.38
C PHE A 28 -13.15 0.87 -31.91
N ARG A 29 -13.45 -0.45 -31.83
CA ARG A 29 -12.54 -1.49 -31.28
C ARG A 29 -11.69 -0.93 -30.12
N LEU A 30 -12.32 -0.21 -29.18
CA LEU A 30 -11.60 0.40 -28.08
C LEU A 30 -10.96 -0.73 -27.29
N SER A 31 -9.63 -0.87 -27.39
CA SER A 31 -8.89 -1.75 -26.50
C SER A 31 -9.26 -1.38 -25.06
N ASP A 32 -9.28 -2.37 -24.16
CA ASP A 32 -9.68 -2.20 -22.77
C ASP A 32 -8.96 -1.02 -22.09
N ALA A 33 -7.72 -0.74 -22.50
CA ALA A 33 -6.96 0.42 -22.07
C ALA A 33 -7.64 1.77 -22.39
N HIS A 34 -8.16 1.95 -23.60
CA HIS A 34 -8.84 3.20 -24.01
C HIS A 34 -10.14 3.41 -23.22
N THR A 35 -10.86 2.32 -22.97
CA THR A 35 -12.07 2.36 -22.14
C THR A 35 -11.72 2.81 -20.72
N MET A 36 -10.64 2.28 -20.14
CA MET A 36 -10.19 2.69 -18.81
C MET A 36 -9.77 4.15 -18.73
N LEU A 37 -9.17 4.72 -19.78
CA LEU A 37 -8.84 6.16 -19.82
C LEU A 37 -10.08 7.04 -19.74
N ILE A 38 -11.15 6.71 -20.48
CA ILE A 38 -12.41 7.47 -20.43
C ILE A 38 -13.03 7.40 -19.03
N TRP A 39 -13.09 6.21 -18.44
CA TRP A 39 -13.61 6.04 -17.09
C TRP A 39 -12.75 6.70 -16.02
N SER A 40 -11.43 6.72 -16.20
CA SER A 40 -10.51 7.43 -15.31
C SER A 40 -10.78 8.94 -15.30
N ALA A 41 -11.11 9.53 -16.45
CA ALA A 41 -11.52 10.94 -16.51
C ALA A 41 -12.82 11.19 -15.75
N ILE A 42 -13.85 10.36 -15.97
CA ILE A 42 -15.15 10.46 -15.27
C ILE A 42 -14.96 10.37 -13.75
N VAL A 43 -14.15 9.40 -13.31
CA VAL A 43 -13.85 9.22 -11.89
C VAL A 43 -12.95 10.33 -11.34
N GLY A 44 -12.08 10.93 -12.17
CA GLY A 44 -11.34 12.14 -11.81
C GLY A 44 -12.27 13.29 -11.45
N VAL A 45 -13.30 13.54 -12.27
CA VAL A 45 -14.36 14.52 -11.97
C VAL A 45 -15.09 14.16 -10.66
N GLY A 46 -15.53 12.91 -10.52
CA GLY A 46 -16.22 12.44 -9.31
C GLY A 46 -15.35 12.56 -8.04
N GLY A 47 -14.06 12.27 -8.14
CA GLY A 47 -13.09 12.39 -7.05
C GLY A 47 -12.86 13.84 -6.62
N ALA A 48 -12.79 14.77 -7.57
CA ALA A 48 -12.73 16.20 -7.28
C ALA A 48 -13.96 16.69 -6.53
N PHE A 49 -15.18 16.36 -7.00
CA PHE A 49 -16.42 16.74 -6.31
C PHE A 49 -16.54 16.11 -4.91
N ALA A 50 -16.16 14.84 -4.76
CA ALA A 50 -16.17 14.18 -3.45
C ALA A 50 -15.22 14.86 -2.46
N THR A 51 -14.04 15.25 -2.95
CA THR A 51 -13.03 15.97 -2.16
C THR A 51 -13.50 17.39 -1.80
N MET A 52 -14.10 18.09 -2.76
CA MET A 52 -14.65 19.43 -2.58
C MET A 52 -15.79 19.43 -1.55
N ALA A 53 -16.70 18.45 -1.61
CA ALA A 53 -17.79 18.31 -0.64
C ALA A 53 -17.27 18.16 0.80
N PHE A 54 -16.16 17.45 0.99
CA PHE A 54 -15.54 17.34 2.31
C PHE A 54 -14.89 18.65 2.77
N ARG A 55 -14.22 19.37 1.85
CA ARG A 55 -13.62 20.68 2.12
C ARG A 55 -14.68 21.71 2.53
N GLU A 56 -15.78 21.79 1.78
CA GLU A 56 -16.92 22.65 2.12
C GLU A 56 -17.56 22.26 3.46
N GLY A 57 -17.60 20.96 3.78
CA GLY A 57 -18.02 20.51 5.10
C GLY A 57 -17.14 21.08 6.23
N ILE A 58 -15.81 21.12 6.03
CA ILE A 58 -14.89 21.71 6.99
C ILE A 58 -15.14 23.21 7.12
N ASP A 59 -15.27 23.90 5.99
CA ASP A 59 -15.48 25.35 5.96
C ASP A 59 -16.82 25.73 6.59
N LEU A 60 -17.87 24.93 6.40
CA LEU A 60 -19.16 25.07 7.08
C LEU A 60 -19.02 24.90 8.60
N MET A 61 -18.30 23.87 9.06
CA MET A 61 -18.04 23.70 10.50
C MET A 61 -17.30 24.92 11.08
N GLN A 62 -16.26 25.41 10.40
CA GLN A 62 -15.52 26.59 10.85
C GLN A 62 -16.41 27.84 10.95
N HIS A 63 -17.29 28.06 9.96
CA HIS A 63 -18.26 29.15 9.99
C HIS A 63 -19.26 29.01 11.13
N LEU A 64 -19.82 27.81 11.35
CA LEU A 64 -20.78 27.56 12.44
C LEU A 64 -20.16 27.81 13.82
N ILE A 65 -18.87 27.53 13.98
CA ILE A 65 -18.15 27.67 15.25
C ILE A 65 -17.66 29.09 15.49
N SER A 66 -17.05 29.71 14.47
CA SER A 66 -16.25 30.93 14.64
C SER A 66 -16.74 32.11 13.80
N GLY A 67 -17.80 31.92 13.00
CA GLY A 67 -18.39 32.93 12.13
C GLY A 67 -17.62 33.21 10.84
N GLN A 68 -16.42 32.62 10.65
CA GLN A 68 -15.60 32.78 9.45
C GLN A 68 -14.86 31.47 9.12
N SER A 69 -14.59 31.21 7.84
CA SER A 69 -13.63 30.17 7.43
C SER A 69 -12.20 30.71 7.37
N GLY A 70 -11.23 29.80 7.45
CA GLY A 70 -9.82 30.14 7.30
C GLY A 70 -8.89 29.07 7.86
N SER A 71 -7.72 29.50 8.35
CA SER A 71 -6.81 28.55 9.00
C SER A 71 -7.31 28.18 10.40
N PHE A 72 -7.18 26.90 10.77
CA PHE A 72 -7.51 26.43 12.12
C PHE A 72 -6.73 27.16 13.22
N VAL A 73 -5.51 27.60 12.92
CA VAL A 73 -4.70 28.39 13.87
C VAL A 73 -5.30 29.79 14.07
N GLN A 74 -5.78 30.46 13.02
CA GLN A 74 -6.49 31.74 13.16
C GLN A 74 -7.81 31.56 13.91
N MET A 75 -8.55 30.48 13.62
CA MET A 75 -9.75 30.11 14.38
C MET A 75 -9.43 29.96 15.88
N ALA A 76 -8.38 29.19 16.22
CA ALA A 76 -7.93 29.03 17.59
C ALA A 76 -7.59 30.37 18.26
N LYS A 77 -6.78 31.20 17.60
CA LYS A 77 -6.32 32.51 18.14
C LYS A 77 -7.48 33.48 18.42
N ARG A 78 -8.58 33.39 17.68
CA ARG A 78 -9.78 34.23 17.89
C ARG A 78 -10.69 33.70 19.00
N LEU A 79 -10.69 32.40 19.24
CA LEU A 79 -11.56 31.79 20.25
C LEU A 79 -11.04 32.03 21.67
N PRO A 80 -11.94 32.32 22.64
CA PRO A 80 -11.57 32.38 24.05
C PRO A 80 -10.90 31.09 24.53
N TRP A 81 -9.98 31.20 25.49
CA TRP A 81 -9.17 30.08 25.96
C TRP A 81 -10.02 28.89 26.48
N TYR A 82 -11.17 29.16 27.11
CA TYR A 82 -12.06 28.13 27.62
C TYR A 82 -12.77 27.36 26.51
N VAL A 83 -13.07 28.02 25.38
CA VAL A 83 -13.61 27.34 24.19
C VAL A 83 -12.52 26.47 23.59
N ARG A 84 -11.30 27.01 23.42
CA ARG A 84 -10.16 26.24 22.91
C ARG A 84 -9.87 24.98 23.73
N PHE A 85 -10.05 25.06 25.04
CA PHE A 85 -9.83 23.96 25.97
C PHE A 85 -10.84 22.81 25.76
N TRP A 86 -12.15 23.12 25.73
CA TRP A 86 -13.19 22.10 25.69
C TRP A 86 -13.55 21.62 24.28
N MET A 87 -13.33 22.47 23.27
CA MET A 87 -13.85 22.24 21.93
C MET A 87 -13.31 20.97 21.24
N PRO A 88 -12.00 20.71 21.20
CA PRO A 88 -11.51 19.49 20.58
C PRO A 88 -11.94 18.23 21.34
N ALA A 89 -12.14 18.31 22.67
CA ALA A 89 -12.68 17.22 23.47
C ALA A 89 -14.15 16.93 23.12
N ALA A 90 -14.98 17.96 22.99
CA ALA A 90 -16.38 17.83 22.57
C ALA A 90 -16.48 17.25 21.15
N GLY A 91 -15.67 17.74 20.22
CA GLY A 91 -15.60 17.21 18.86
C GLY A 91 -15.14 15.76 18.80
N GLY A 92 -14.12 15.39 19.58
CA GLY A 92 -13.68 14.01 19.74
C GLY A 92 -14.77 13.10 20.30
N PHE A 93 -15.51 13.55 21.31
CA PHE A 93 -16.63 12.81 21.87
C PHE A 93 -17.71 12.54 20.82
N LEU A 94 -18.16 13.58 20.11
CA LEU A 94 -19.16 13.46 19.04
C LEU A 94 -18.67 12.56 17.91
N ALA A 95 -17.41 12.72 17.48
CA ALA A 95 -16.78 11.89 16.47
C ALA A 95 -16.77 10.41 16.87
N GLY A 96 -16.49 10.10 18.13
CA GLY A 96 -16.51 8.72 18.63
C GLY A 96 -17.93 8.16 18.77
N CYS A 97 -18.92 8.98 19.11
CA CYS A 97 -20.34 8.58 19.09
C CYS A 97 -20.78 8.17 17.67
N VAL A 98 -20.38 8.95 16.66
CA VAL A 98 -20.63 8.64 15.25
C VAL A 98 -20.01 7.29 14.85
N LEU A 99 -18.77 7.02 15.27
CA LEU A 99 -18.11 5.73 15.00
C LEU A 99 -18.77 4.56 15.73
N LEU A 100 -19.23 4.77 16.97
CA LEU A 100 -19.94 3.75 17.70
C LEU A 100 -21.23 3.36 16.98
N LEU A 101 -21.97 4.33 16.43
CA LEU A 101 -23.15 4.05 15.59
C LEU A 101 -22.79 3.29 14.32
N ALA A 102 -21.65 3.60 13.68
CA ALA A 102 -21.17 2.88 12.50
C ALA A 102 -20.92 1.38 12.77
N THR A 103 -20.37 1.04 13.94
CA THR A 103 -20.06 -0.35 14.31
C THR A 103 -21.30 -1.22 14.58
N ARG A 104 -22.47 -0.63 14.83
CA ARG A 104 -23.72 -1.38 15.08
C ARG A 104 -24.34 -1.95 13.80
N GLY A 105 -23.96 -1.46 12.63
CA GLY A 105 -24.59 -1.80 11.35
C GLY A 105 -23.95 -2.95 10.57
N ASP A 106 -22.64 -3.17 10.69
CA ASP A 106 -21.91 -4.11 9.84
C ASP A 106 -20.73 -4.75 10.59
N ARG A 107 -20.97 -5.90 11.23
CA ARG A 107 -19.92 -6.72 11.87
C ARG A 107 -19.17 -7.60 10.87
N LYS A 108 -19.72 -7.77 9.65
CA LYS A 108 -19.18 -8.59 8.55
C LYS A 108 -18.34 -7.79 7.54
N ALA A 109 -18.56 -6.48 7.43
CA ALA A 109 -17.66 -5.62 6.67
C ALA A 109 -16.41 -5.45 7.53
N GLY A 110 -15.31 -6.09 7.15
CA GLY A 110 -14.01 -5.84 7.75
C GLY A 110 -13.68 -4.34 7.70
N ASN A 111 -12.66 -3.92 8.43
CA ASN A 111 -12.25 -2.52 8.47
C ASN A 111 -11.50 -2.11 7.18
N THR A 112 -12.06 -2.43 6.01
CA THR A 112 -11.35 -2.40 4.71
C THR A 112 -11.10 -0.94 4.30
N ASP A 113 -9.84 -0.55 4.45
CA ASP A 113 -9.31 0.71 3.94
C ASP A 113 -9.34 0.69 2.40
N TYR A 114 -9.47 1.85 1.74
CA TYR A 114 -9.40 1.90 0.28
C TYR A 114 -8.10 1.30 -0.25
N MET A 115 -6.99 1.47 0.48
CA MET A 115 -5.70 0.89 0.12
C MET A 115 -5.78 -0.64 0.07
N GLU A 116 -6.40 -1.26 1.08
CA GLU A 116 -6.59 -2.70 1.14
C GLU A 116 -7.54 -3.17 0.04
N SER A 117 -8.66 -2.47 -0.20
CA SER A 117 -9.59 -2.76 -1.30
C SER A 117 -8.91 -2.76 -2.67
N VAL A 118 -7.94 -1.86 -2.88
CA VAL A 118 -7.20 -1.71 -4.14
C VAL A 118 -6.03 -2.69 -4.26
N ALA A 119 -5.32 -2.98 -3.17
CA ALA A 119 -4.11 -3.80 -3.20
C ALA A 119 -4.38 -5.30 -2.99
N LEU A 120 -5.29 -5.64 -2.07
CA LEU A 120 -5.58 -7.02 -1.66
C LEU A 120 -7.03 -7.45 -1.97
N GLY A 121 -7.94 -6.49 -2.08
CA GLY A 121 -9.37 -6.73 -2.29
C GLY A 121 -9.81 -6.80 -3.76
N ASN A 122 -11.10 -6.59 -3.98
CA ASN A 122 -11.77 -6.61 -5.28
C ASN A 122 -12.16 -5.21 -5.79
N GLY A 123 -11.65 -4.14 -5.17
CA GLY A 123 -12.00 -2.75 -5.48
C GLY A 123 -13.37 -2.30 -4.96
N VAL A 124 -14.06 -3.09 -4.14
CA VAL A 124 -15.31 -2.65 -3.48
C VAL A 124 -14.97 -1.89 -2.20
N VAL A 125 -15.43 -0.64 -2.14
CA VAL A 125 -15.30 0.23 -0.96
C VAL A 125 -16.65 0.30 -0.23
N PRO A 126 -16.72 0.03 1.09
CA PRO A 126 -17.97 0.00 1.84
C PRO A 126 -18.56 1.42 2.02
N VAL A 127 -19.77 1.64 1.49
CA VAL A 127 -20.43 2.96 1.47
C VAL A 127 -20.73 3.49 2.87
N ARG A 128 -21.48 2.72 3.67
CA ARG A 128 -21.93 3.15 5.01
C ARG A 128 -20.76 3.48 5.92
N GLN A 129 -19.78 2.59 5.97
CA GLN A 129 -18.58 2.76 6.79
C GLN A 129 -17.76 3.97 6.34
N SER A 130 -17.56 4.16 5.03
CA SER A 130 -16.83 5.31 4.50
C SER A 130 -17.50 6.62 4.88
N LEU A 131 -18.83 6.73 4.72
CA LEU A 131 -19.58 7.94 5.08
C LEU A 131 -19.49 8.24 6.58
N TRP A 132 -19.70 7.25 7.44
CA TRP A 132 -19.61 7.45 8.89
C TRP A 132 -18.18 7.83 9.35
N ARG A 133 -17.16 7.21 8.76
CA ARG A 133 -15.75 7.56 9.03
C ARG A 133 -15.44 8.98 8.58
N SER A 134 -15.96 9.43 7.43
CA SER A 134 -15.81 10.80 6.96
C SER A 134 -16.52 11.80 7.86
N VAL A 135 -17.76 11.54 8.31
CA VAL A 135 -18.46 12.41 9.26
C VAL A 135 -17.71 12.51 10.60
N SER A 136 -17.20 11.39 11.12
CA SER A 136 -16.38 11.38 12.34
C SER A 136 -15.09 12.20 12.17
N SER A 137 -14.42 12.04 11.03
CA SER A 137 -13.23 12.82 10.70
C SER A 137 -13.53 14.30 10.56
N LEU A 138 -14.66 14.66 9.93
CA LEU A 138 -15.13 16.04 9.80
C LEU A 138 -15.32 16.71 11.16
N LEU A 139 -15.95 16.01 12.12
CA LEU A 139 -16.14 16.51 13.49
C LEU A 139 -14.81 16.69 14.22
N THR A 140 -13.87 15.74 14.08
CA THR A 140 -12.54 15.83 14.70
C THR A 140 -11.75 17.01 14.14
N ILE A 141 -11.68 17.13 12.82
CA ILE A 141 -10.90 18.16 12.11
C ILE A 141 -11.53 19.53 12.32
N GLY A 142 -12.84 19.64 12.11
CA GLY A 142 -13.61 20.89 12.25
C GLY A 142 -13.55 21.49 13.65
N THR A 143 -13.30 20.68 14.67
CA THR A 143 -13.18 21.13 16.07
C THR A 143 -11.75 21.36 16.55
N GLY A 144 -10.76 21.30 15.64
CA GLY A 144 -9.37 21.66 15.93
C GLY A 144 -8.44 20.49 16.24
N GLY A 145 -8.89 19.24 16.05
CA GLY A 145 -8.05 18.05 16.22
C GLY A 145 -6.75 18.13 15.41
N SER A 146 -5.65 17.62 15.98
CA SER A 146 -4.32 17.74 15.38
C SER A 146 -4.05 16.60 14.37
N ILE A 147 -4.86 16.56 13.31
CA ILE A 147 -4.82 15.51 12.29
C ILE A 147 -5.13 16.10 10.90
N GLY A 148 -4.68 15.40 9.86
CA GLY A 148 -4.88 15.76 8.45
C GLY A 148 -6.26 15.39 7.92
N ARG A 149 -6.72 16.17 6.93
CA ARG A 149 -7.98 15.98 6.20
C ARG A 149 -7.88 15.05 4.98
N GLU A 150 -6.67 14.62 4.66
CA GLU A 150 -6.39 13.87 3.42
C GLU A 150 -7.04 12.50 3.39
N GLY A 151 -6.95 11.75 4.48
CA GLY A 151 -7.51 10.40 4.60
C GLY A 151 -8.98 10.31 4.18
N PRO A 152 -9.90 11.09 4.79
CA PRO A 152 -11.32 11.07 4.40
C PRO A 152 -11.57 11.62 2.99
N MET A 153 -10.80 12.61 2.52
CA MET A 153 -10.93 13.14 1.15
C MET A 153 -10.63 12.05 0.11
N VAL A 154 -9.52 11.34 0.29
CA VAL A 154 -9.11 10.24 -0.60
C VAL A 154 -10.06 9.06 -0.50
N GLN A 155 -10.51 8.70 0.71
CA GLN A 155 -11.50 7.64 0.93
C GLN A 155 -12.82 7.94 0.20
N LEU A 156 -13.32 9.18 0.25
CA LEU A 156 -14.55 9.58 -0.44
C LEU A 156 -14.38 9.57 -1.96
N ALA A 157 -13.23 10.00 -2.47
CA ALA A 157 -12.93 9.92 -3.90
C ALA A 157 -12.82 8.47 -4.40
N ALA A 158 -12.16 7.60 -3.64
CA ALA A 158 -12.09 6.15 -3.90
C ALA A 158 -13.49 5.49 -3.80
N LEU A 159 -14.32 5.91 -2.85
CA LEU A 159 -15.70 5.46 -2.74
C LEU A 159 -16.53 5.85 -3.97
N ALA A 160 -16.42 7.10 -4.43
CA ALA A 160 -17.11 7.57 -5.63
C ALA A 160 -16.72 6.73 -6.86
N ALA A 161 -15.43 6.46 -7.02
CA ALA A 161 -14.91 5.56 -8.06
C ALA A 161 -15.49 4.14 -7.97
N SER A 162 -15.52 3.58 -6.75
CA SER A 162 -16.06 2.24 -6.51
C SER A 162 -17.55 2.17 -6.86
N LEU A 163 -18.33 3.20 -6.52
CA LEU A 163 -19.75 3.28 -6.86
C LEU A 163 -19.97 3.36 -8.38
N VAL A 164 -19.18 4.18 -9.08
CA VAL A 164 -19.23 4.26 -10.55
C VAL A 164 -18.90 2.90 -11.17
N GLY A 165 -17.81 2.26 -10.74
CA GLY A 165 -17.41 0.97 -11.31
C GLY A 165 -18.39 -0.17 -11.01
N ARG A 166 -19.02 -0.16 -9.83
CA ARG A 166 -20.08 -1.11 -9.47
C ARG A 166 -21.36 -0.90 -10.27
N PHE A 167 -21.73 0.36 -10.52
CA PHE A 167 -22.88 0.68 -11.37
C PHE A 167 -22.66 0.21 -12.82
N VAL A 168 -21.43 0.33 -13.32
CA VAL A 168 -21.03 -0.13 -14.66
C VAL A 168 -20.78 -1.64 -14.73
N HIS A 169 -20.71 -2.32 -13.58
CA HIS A 169 -20.44 -3.76 -13.44
C HIS A 169 -19.04 -4.16 -13.95
N PHE A 170 -18.00 -3.42 -13.56
CA PHE A 170 -16.62 -3.81 -13.85
C PHE A 170 -16.20 -5.10 -13.11
N ASP A 171 -15.38 -5.90 -13.79
CA ASP A 171 -14.64 -7.01 -13.22
C ASP A 171 -13.63 -6.52 -12.15
N PRO A 172 -13.25 -7.38 -11.18
CA PRO A 172 -12.42 -6.96 -10.05
C PRO A 172 -11.10 -6.26 -10.41
N PRO A 173 -10.31 -6.72 -11.40
CA PRO A 173 -9.08 -6.02 -11.80
C PRO A 173 -9.33 -4.59 -12.29
N ARG A 174 -10.35 -4.39 -13.14
CA ARG A 174 -10.73 -3.07 -13.64
C ARG A 174 -11.32 -2.19 -12.55
N LEU A 175 -12.14 -2.75 -11.67
CA LEU A 175 -12.69 -2.02 -10.53
C LEU A 175 -11.57 -1.54 -9.59
N ARG A 176 -10.59 -2.39 -9.27
CA ARG A 176 -9.41 -2.00 -8.46
C ARG A 176 -8.66 -0.83 -9.09
N LEU A 177 -8.38 -0.90 -10.40
CA LEU A 177 -7.71 0.18 -11.12
C LEU A 177 -8.55 1.46 -11.13
N LEU A 178 -9.87 1.36 -11.29
CA LEU A 178 -10.76 2.52 -11.24
C LEU A 178 -10.78 3.17 -9.85
N VAL A 179 -10.81 2.38 -8.77
CA VAL A 179 -10.71 2.88 -7.40
C VAL A 179 -9.34 3.49 -7.12
N ALA A 180 -8.27 2.92 -7.67
CA ALA A 180 -6.92 3.49 -7.65
C ALA A 180 -6.89 4.88 -8.32
N CYS A 181 -7.54 5.03 -9.48
CA CYS A 181 -7.71 6.31 -10.17
C CYS A 181 -8.47 7.33 -9.30
N GLY A 182 -9.54 6.90 -8.61
CA GLY A 182 -10.28 7.74 -7.66
C GLY A 182 -9.44 8.19 -6.47
N ALA A 183 -8.63 7.30 -5.91
CA ALA A 183 -7.70 7.64 -4.83
C ALA A 183 -6.64 8.67 -5.30
N ALA A 184 -6.09 8.49 -6.50
CA ALA A 184 -5.11 9.43 -7.08
C ALA A 184 -5.74 10.81 -7.31
N ALA A 185 -6.97 10.84 -7.85
CA ALA A 185 -7.77 12.05 -7.98
C ALA A 185 -8.04 12.74 -6.63
N GLY A 186 -8.32 11.98 -5.57
CA GLY A 186 -8.52 12.49 -4.23
C GLY A 186 -7.28 13.15 -3.64
N ILE A 187 -6.12 12.49 -3.71
CA ILE A 187 -4.83 13.07 -3.27
C ILE A 187 -4.53 14.34 -4.05
N THR A 188 -4.70 14.29 -5.37
CA THR A 188 -4.49 15.43 -6.26
C THR A 188 -5.36 16.61 -5.85
N SER A 189 -6.65 16.38 -5.64
CA SER A 189 -7.62 17.41 -5.26
C SER A 189 -7.36 18.00 -3.89
N ALA A 190 -6.67 17.26 -3.01
CA ALA A 190 -6.37 17.75 -1.69
C ALA A 190 -5.12 18.64 -1.65
N TYR A 191 -4.18 18.42 -2.59
CA TYR A 191 -2.85 19.02 -2.55
C TYR A 191 -2.42 19.78 -3.80
N ASN A 192 -3.23 19.82 -4.86
CA ASN A 192 -2.87 20.40 -6.15
C ASN A 192 -1.58 19.76 -6.72
N ALA A 193 -1.49 18.43 -6.62
CA ALA A 193 -0.32 17.66 -7.02
C ALA A 193 -0.71 16.41 -7.85
N PRO A 194 -1.05 16.58 -9.15
CA PRO A 194 -1.52 15.48 -10.00
C PRO A 194 -0.48 14.38 -10.24
N ILE A 195 0.78 14.74 -10.43
CA ILE A 195 1.83 13.75 -10.68
C ILE A 195 2.12 12.97 -9.39
N ALA A 196 2.30 13.69 -8.28
CA ALA A 196 2.53 13.10 -6.97
C ALA A 196 1.34 12.25 -6.52
N GLY A 197 0.10 12.64 -6.84
CA GLY A 197 -1.10 11.84 -6.56
C GLY A 197 -1.11 10.49 -7.29
N ALA A 198 -0.67 10.46 -8.55
CA ALA A 198 -0.51 9.21 -9.29
C ALA A 198 0.62 8.34 -8.71
N PHE A 199 1.76 8.95 -8.36
CA PHE A 199 2.87 8.24 -7.71
C PHE A 199 2.52 7.74 -6.30
N PHE A 200 1.71 8.47 -5.56
CA PHE A 200 1.19 8.02 -4.27
C PHE A 200 0.45 6.69 -4.42
N VAL A 201 -0.41 6.56 -5.42
CA VAL A 201 -1.14 5.31 -5.62
C VAL A 201 -0.25 4.22 -6.21
N SER A 202 0.63 4.51 -7.16
CA SER A 202 1.51 3.47 -7.74
C SER A 202 2.58 2.96 -6.77
N GLU A 203 3.25 3.86 -6.04
CA GLU A 203 4.38 3.55 -5.16
C GLU A 203 3.93 3.02 -3.80
N ILE A 204 2.89 3.61 -3.19
CA ILE A 204 2.40 3.20 -1.86
C ILE A 204 1.30 2.13 -1.97
N VAL A 205 0.25 2.40 -2.75
CA VAL A 205 -0.95 1.54 -2.75
C VAL A 205 -0.73 0.27 -3.57
N LEU A 206 -0.24 0.41 -4.81
CA LEU A 206 0.00 -0.74 -5.70
C LEU A 206 1.36 -1.40 -5.46
N GLY A 207 2.36 -0.66 -4.99
CA GLY A 207 3.72 -1.17 -4.79
C GLY A 207 4.49 -1.45 -6.09
N THR A 208 3.92 -1.11 -7.25
CA THR A 208 4.51 -1.35 -8.58
C THR A 208 4.17 -0.21 -9.53
N ILE A 209 5.15 0.22 -10.32
CA ILE A 209 4.98 1.27 -11.33
C ILE A 209 4.90 0.61 -12.71
N ALA A 210 3.68 0.44 -13.22
CA ALA A 210 3.42 -0.16 -14.53
C ALA A 210 2.54 0.78 -15.37
N MET A 211 2.92 1.05 -16.62
CA MET A 211 2.25 2.06 -17.47
C MET A 211 0.77 1.75 -17.73
N GLU A 212 0.39 0.46 -17.74
CA GLU A 212 -0.99 0.03 -17.92
C GLU A 212 -1.91 0.52 -16.80
N SER A 213 -1.36 0.63 -15.58
CA SER A 213 -2.07 1.17 -14.42
C SER A 213 -1.80 2.66 -14.21
N PHE A 214 -0.57 3.12 -14.48
CA PHE A 214 -0.12 4.48 -14.21
C PHE A 214 -0.78 5.50 -15.14
N GLY A 215 -0.92 5.20 -16.43
CA GLY A 215 -1.54 6.10 -17.40
C GLY A 215 -2.95 6.57 -16.99
N PRO A 216 -3.89 5.65 -16.71
CA PRO A 216 -5.22 6.01 -16.20
C PRO A 216 -5.20 6.82 -14.89
N MET A 217 -4.29 6.52 -13.95
CA MET A 217 -4.18 7.28 -12.70
C MET A 217 -3.74 8.72 -12.93
N VAL A 218 -2.82 8.95 -13.86
CA VAL A 218 -2.39 10.29 -14.27
C VAL A 218 -3.56 11.05 -14.91
N VAL A 219 -4.32 10.41 -15.81
CA VAL A 219 -5.49 11.05 -16.43
C VAL A 219 -6.53 11.45 -15.40
N ALA A 220 -6.89 10.56 -14.47
CA ALA A 220 -7.83 10.88 -13.40
C ALA A 220 -7.34 12.04 -12.53
N SER A 221 -6.05 12.05 -12.19
CA SER A 221 -5.41 13.10 -11.39
C SER A 221 -5.42 14.44 -12.11
N VAL A 222 -5.02 14.49 -13.38
CA VAL A 222 -5.03 15.71 -14.19
C VAL A 222 -6.45 16.27 -14.32
N VAL A 223 -7.43 15.41 -14.63
CA VAL A 223 -8.83 15.84 -14.74
C VAL A 223 -9.35 16.36 -13.41
N ALA A 224 -9.06 15.69 -12.30
CA ALA A 224 -9.43 16.16 -10.96
C ALA A 224 -8.80 17.53 -10.67
N ASN A 225 -7.53 17.73 -11.03
CA ASN A 225 -6.84 19.01 -10.85
C ASN A 225 -7.45 20.14 -11.69
N ILE A 226 -7.84 19.85 -12.94
CA ILE A 226 -8.53 20.82 -13.82
C ILE A 226 -9.87 21.21 -13.19
N VAL A 227 -10.68 20.24 -12.76
CA VAL A 227 -11.97 20.49 -12.11
C VAL A 227 -11.79 21.33 -10.84
N MET A 228 -10.80 21.01 -10.01
CA MET A 228 -10.55 21.74 -8.77
C MET A 228 -10.12 23.20 -9.03
N ARG A 229 -9.44 23.49 -10.15
CA ARG A 229 -9.02 24.86 -10.52
C ARG A 229 -10.16 25.79 -10.88
N GLU A 230 -11.31 25.25 -11.27
CA GLU A 230 -12.53 26.04 -11.51
C GLU A 230 -13.13 26.58 -10.20
N PHE A 231 -12.72 26.04 -9.04
CA PHE A 231 -13.18 26.50 -7.73
C PHE A 231 -12.24 27.55 -7.13
N ALA A 232 -12.83 28.62 -6.61
CA ALA A 232 -12.08 29.72 -6.00
C ALA A 232 -11.24 29.24 -4.80
N GLY A 233 -10.00 29.72 -4.70
CA GLY A 233 -9.10 29.38 -3.60
C GLY A 233 -8.45 28.00 -3.69
N TYR A 234 -8.49 27.34 -4.85
CA TYR A 234 -7.65 26.19 -5.16
C TYR A 234 -6.33 26.65 -5.80
N LYS A 235 -5.26 26.57 -5.01
CA LYS A 235 -3.90 26.96 -5.40
C LYS A 235 -2.89 26.02 -4.74
N PRO A 236 -1.63 25.98 -5.22
CA PRO A 236 -0.56 25.27 -4.52
C PRO A 236 -0.54 25.63 -3.04
N PRO A 237 -0.40 24.65 -2.13
CA PRO A 237 -0.45 24.92 -0.71
C PRO A 237 0.70 25.83 -0.24
N TYR A 238 1.92 25.63 -0.72
CA TYR A 238 3.07 26.37 -0.22
C TYR A 238 3.54 27.39 -1.24
N GLU A 239 3.32 28.67 -0.94
CA GLU A 239 3.93 29.75 -1.69
C GLU A 239 5.42 29.81 -1.35
N MET A 240 6.25 30.09 -2.37
CA MET A 240 7.70 29.96 -2.26
C MET A 240 8.37 31.32 -2.42
N PRO A 241 9.20 31.74 -1.46
CA PRO A 241 10.25 32.72 -1.72
C PRO A 241 11.20 32.20 -2.81
N VAL A 242 11.95 33.11 -3.44
CA VAL A 242 12.97 32.73 -4.42
C VAL A 242 13.94 31.75 -3.77
N PHE A 243 14.01 30.53 -4.30
CA PHE A 243 14.85 29.50 -3.72
C PHE A 243 16.32 29.84 -4.02
N PRO A 244 17.22 29.80 -3.02
CA PRO A 244 18.61 30.16 -3.23
C PRO A 244 19.30 29.14 -4.13
N ALA A 245 20.30 29.60 -4.87
CA ALA A 245 21.15 28.70 -5.65
C ALA A 245 21.96 27.83 -4.68
N VAL A 246 21.80 26.51 -4.81
CA VAL A 246 22.52 25.54 -3.97
C VAL A 246 23.97 25.49 -4.42
N THR A 247 24.89 25.76 -3.49
CA THR A 247 26.33 25.74 -3.75
C THR A 247 26.92 24.36 -3.47
N GLY A 248 28.05 24.01 -4.10
CA GLY A 248 28.61 22.65 -4.10
C GLY A 248 28.64 21.92 -2.74
N PRO A 249 29.36 22.43 -1.72
CA PRO A 249 29.51 21.74 -0.43
C PRO A 249 28.19 21.66 0.37
N GLU A 250 27.25 22.56 0.11
CA GLU A 250 25.94 22.57 0.78
C GLU A 250 25.12 21.32 0.46
N VAL A 251 25.34 20.69 -0.71
CA VAL A 251 24.69 19.41 -1.06
C VAL A 251 24.97 18.33 -0.01
N LEU A 252 26.14 18.34 0.62
CA LEU A 252 26.47 17.41 1.70
C LEU A 252 25.60 17.64 2.94
N LEU A 253 25.25 18.89 3.24
CA LEU A 253 24.34 19.22 4.35
C LEU A 253 22.93 18.65 4.09
N PHE A 254 22.47 18.68 2.84
CA PHE A 254 21.21 18.04 2.45
C PHE A 254 21.26 16.50 2.56
N VAL A 255 22.39 15.87 2.22
CA VAL A 255 22.60 14.44 2.47
C VAL A 255 22.48 14.11 3.96
N VAL A 256 23.15 14.89 4.81
CA VAL A 256 23.11 14.72 6.27
C VAL A 256 21.68 14.93 6.80
N LEU A 257 20.99 15.99 6.35
CA LEU A 257 19.60 16.23 6.69
C LEU A 257 18.71 15.03 6.29
N GLY A 258 18.91 14.50 5.08
CA GLY A 258 18.23 13.30 4.60
C GLY A 258 18.45 12.10 5.52
N ALA A 259 19.71 11.80 5.86
CA ALA A 259 20.04 10.70 6.77
C ALA A 259 19.39 10.88 8.16
N LEU A 260 19.45 12.08 8.73
CA LEU A 260 18.82 12.38 10.03
C LEU A 260 17.30 12.24 9.97
N CYS A 261 16.65 12.76 8.92
CA CYS A 261 15.22 12.54 8.68
C CYS A 261 14.87 11.06 8.54
N GLY A 262 15.74 10.27 7.89
CA GLY A 262 15.59 8.82 7.77
C GLY A 262 15.61 8.09 9.12
N VAL A 263 16.41 8.55 10.08
CA VAL A 263 16.42 8.00 11.45
C VAL A 263 15.18 8.44 12.24
N LEU A 264 14.79 9.70 12.13
CA LEU A 264 13.73 10.29 12.95
C LEU A 264 12.30 9.95 12.48
N ALA A 265 12.09 9.76 11.17
CA ALA A 265 10.76 9.47 10.64
C ALA A 265 10.16 8.15 11.19
N PRO A 266 10.88 7.01 11.22
CA PRO A 266 10.39 5.80 11.86
C PRO A 266 10.09 5.97 13.35
N GLN A 267 10.90 6.75 14.08
CA GLN A 267 10.69 7.02 15.51
C GLN A 267 9.40 7.81 15.75
N PHE A 268 9.08 8.78 14.89
CA PHE A 268 7.81 9.48 14.94
C PHE A 268 6.63 8.52 14.72
N LEU A 269 6.73 7.61 13.75
CA LEU A 269 5.69 6.60 13.53
C LEU A 269 5.54 5.65 14.73
N HIS A 270 6.64 5.18 15.32
CA HIS A 270 6.62 4.38 16.55
C HIS A 270 5.95 5.11 17.70
N LEU A 271 6.16 6.43 17.84
CA LEU A 271 5.49 7.23 18.86
C LEU A 271 3.96 7.27 18.64
N LEU A 272 3.51 7.41 17.39
CA LEU A 272 2.09 7.36 17.05
C LEU A 272 1.48 5.99 17.40
N ASP A 273 2.17 4.89 17.07
CA ASP A 273 1.73 3.54 17.38
C ASP A 273 1.75 3.23 18.89
N ALA A 274 2.78 3.70 19.60
CA ALA A 274 2.88 3.60 21.05
C ALA A 274 1.71 4.34 21.72
N SER A 275 1.40 5.56 21.25
CA SER A 275 0.24 6.31 21.71
C SER A 275 -1.07 5.54 21.47
N LYS A 276 -1.26 4.99 20.26
CA LYS A 276 -2.42 4.14 19.93
C LYS A 276 -2.55 2.95 20.86
N ASN A 277 -1.45 2.27 21.16
CA ASN A 277 -1.44 1.14 22.09
C ASN A 277 -1.75 1.56 23.53
N GLN A 278 -1.26 2.72 23.97
CA GLN A 278 -1.53 3.23 25.31
C GLN A 278 -3.00 3.64 25.49
N PHE A 279 -3.58 4.34 24.52
CA PHE A 279 -5.00 4.67 24.54
C PHE A 279 -5.90 3.43 24.44
N LYS A 280 -5.50 2.38 23.71
CA LYS A 280 -6.22 1.10 23.66
C LYS A 280 -6.26 0.37 25.02
N ARG A 281 -5.27 0.57 25.89
CA ARG A 281 -5.23 -0.03 27.24
C ARG A 281 -6.21 0.61 28.22
N LEU A 282 -6.70 1.82 27.94
CA LEU A 282 -7.70 2.48 28.78
C LEU A 282 -9.05 1.75 28.69
N PRO A 283 -9.64 1.30 29.81
CA PRO A 283 -10.92 0.59 29.84
C PRO A 283 -12.11 1.56 29.69
N VAL A 284 -12.08 2.43 28.68
CA VAL A 284 -13.11 3.45 28.40
C VAL A 284 -13.68 3.27 27.00
N PRO A 285 -14.95 3.62 26.76
CA PRO A 285 -15.55 3.48 25.45
C PRO A 285 -14.94 4.46 24.43
N LEU A 286 -15.07 4.14 23.14
CA LEU A 286 -14.47 4.92 22.04
C LEU A 286 -14.76 6.44 22.09
N PRO A 287 -16.00 6.91 22.36
CA PRO A 287 -16.28 8.36 22.48
C PRO A 287 -15.45 9.05 23.55
N VAL A 288 -15.32 8.43 24.74
CA VAL A 288 -14.54 8.99 25.84
C VAL A 288 -13.06 9.00 25.49
N ARG A 289 -12.57 7.95 24.82
CA ARG A 289 -11.18 7.88 24.38
C ARG A 289 -10.81 9.02 23.41
N LEU A 290 -11.64 9.27 22.39
CA LEU A 290 -11.45 10.38 21.46
C LEU A 290 -11.57 11.73 22.17
N ALA A 291 -12.49 11.87 23.14
CA ALA A 291 -12.61 13.07 23.96
C ALA A 291 -11.32 13.35 24.76
N LEU A 292 -10.68 12.32 25.33
CA LEU A 292 -9.40 12.46 26.02
C LEU A 292 -8.26 12.90 25.08
N GLY A 293 -8.21 12.35 23.86
CA GLY A 293 -7.26 12.81 22.83
C GLY A 293 -7.46 14.28 22.48
N GLY A 294 -8.72 14.68 22.28
CA GLY A 294 -9.09 16.08 22.06
C GLY A 294 -8.79 16.98 23.25
N LEU A 295 -8.98 16.50 24.48
CA LEU A 295 -8.67 17.26 25.69
C LEU A 295 -7.18 17.61 25.77
N VAL A 296 -6.28 16.70 25.39
CA VAL A 296 -4.84 17.00 25.31
C VAL A 296 -4.56 18.12 24.32
N VAL A 297 -5.19 18.10 23.14
CA VAL A 297 -5.07 19.19 22.14
C VAL A 297 -5.61 20.50 22.71
N GLY A 298 -6.75 20.47 23.40
CA GLY A 298 -7.37 21.64 24.01
C GLY A 298 -6.51 22.26 25.11
N VAL A 299 -5.93 21.44 25.99
CA VAL A 299 -4.98 21.86 27.03
C VAL A 299 -3.78 22.58 26.40
N ILE A 300 -3.12 21.96 25.41
CA ILE A 300 -1.96 22.55 24.74
C ILE A 300 -2.32 23.86 24.03
N SER A 301 -3.51 23.93 23.41
CA SER A 301 -3.99 25.10 22.66
C SER A 301 -4.18 26.37 23.49
N VAL A 302 -4.29 26.25 24.83
CA VAL A 302 -4.33 27.41 25.72
C VAL A 302 -3.05 28.24 25.58
N TRP A 303 -1.89 27.58 25.56
CA TRP A 303 -0.59 28.25 25.41
C TRP A 303 -0.11 28.34 23.96
N THR A 304 -0.30 27.28 23.17
CA THR A 304 0.19 27.20 21.79
C THR A 304 -0.95 26.85 20.84
N PRO A 305 -1.73 27.85 20.37
CA PRO A 305 -2.84 27.62 19.45
C PRO A 305 -2.39 27.08 18.09
N ASP A 306 -1.11 27.20 17.75
CA ASP A 306 -0.52 26.72 16.49
C ASP A 306 -0.56 25.18 16.32
N VAL A 307 -0.92 24.43 17.37
CA VAL A 307 -1.10 22.97 17.28
C VAL A 307 -2.39 22.52 16.61
N TRP A 308 -3.38 23.42 16.45
CA TRP A 308 -4.67 23.10 15.86
C TRP A 308 -4.57 22.72 14.37
N GLY A 309 -5.38 21.75 13.97
CA GLY A 309 -5.44 21.24 12.59
C GLY A 309 -4.18 20.51 12.15
N ASN A 310 -3.99 20.40 10.84
CA ASN A 310 -2.98 19.53 10.22
C ASN A 310 -1.55 20.11 10.18
N GLY A 311 -1.36 21.38 10.58
CA GLY A 311 -0.05 22.05 10.61
C GLY A 311 0.31 22.86 9.36
N TYR A 312 -0.50 22.79 8.30
CA TYR A 312 -0.27 23.48 7.03
C TYR A 312 0.06 24.98 7.20
N SER A 313 -0.77 25.71 7.93
CA SER A 313 -0.61 27.16 8.12
C SER A 313 0.67 27.55 8.86
N VAL A 314 1.17 26.66 9.73
CA VAL A 314 2.40 26.92 10.48
C VAL A 314 3.61 26.63 9.60
N VAL A 315 3.58 25.55 8.80
CA VAL A 315 4.60 25.32 7.78
C VAL A 315 4.68 26.52 6.85
N ASN A 316 3.55 27.01 6.35
CA ASN A 316 3.53 28.19 5.50
C ASN A 316 4.12 29.44 6.19
N GLN A 317 3.89 29.63 7.50
CA GLN A 317 4.51 30.73 8.26
C GLN A 317 6.02 30.55 8.41
N ILE A 318 6.51 29.32 8.63
CA ILE A 318 7.94 29.01 8.72
C ILE A 318 8.65 29.31 7.40
N LEU A 319 7.99 29.09 6.25
CA LEU A 319 8.59 29.37 4.94
C LEU A 319 8.73 30.86 4.63
N HIS A 320 7.88 31.72 5.23
CA HIS A 320 7.79 33.15 4.86
C HIS A 320 8.27 34.11 5.95
N SER A 321 8.42 33.66 7.18
CA SER A 321 8.75 34.52 8.32
C SER A 321 9.84 33.87 9.16
N PRO A 322 10.83 34.63 9.67
CA PRO A 322 11.85 34.09 10.56
C PRO A 322 11.24 33.68 11.89
N TRP A 323 11.48 32.43 12.30
CA TRP A 323 11.15 31.93 13.63
C TRP A 323 12.41 31.77 14.46
N THR A 324 12.29 32.00 15.77
CA THR A 324 13.38 31.67 16.70
C THR A 324 13.47 30.15 16.87
N TRP A 325 14.67 29.63 17.11
CA TRP A 325 14.87 28.19 17.32
C TRP A 325 14.07 27.68 18.53
N GLN A 326 13.88 28.50 19.57
CA GLN A 326 13.07 28.13 20.74
C GLN A 326 11.60 27.95 20.36
N ALA A 327 11.05 28.83 19.52
CA ALA A 327 9.67 28.73 19.06
C ALA A 327 9.46 27.49 18.18
N LEU A 328 10.44 27.17 17.33
CA LEU A 328 10.44 25.95 16.50
C LEU A 328 10.47 24.67 17.37
N VAL A 329 11.36 24.60 18.37
CA VAL A 329 11.39 23.46 19.30
C VAL A 329 10.08 23.33 20.07
N ALA A 330 9.56 24.44 20.61
CA ALA A 330 8.32 24.42 21.36
C ALA A 330 7.13 23.94 20.51
N VAL A 331 6.96 24.50 19.30
CA VAL A 331 5.86 24.10 18.41
C VAL A 331 6.03 22.66 17.92
N LEU A 332 7.25 22.19 17.68
CA LEU A 332 7.51 20.80 17.32
C LEU A 332 7.06 19.84 18.42
N VAL A 333 7.51 20.05 19.65
CA VAL A 333 7.18 19.20 20.80
C VAL A 333 5.67 19.19 21.03
N PHE A 334 5.05 20.35 21.09
CA PHE A 334 3.60 20.46 21.31
C PHE A 334 2.79 19.86 20.17
N LYS A 335 3.22 20.03 18.91
CA LYS A 335 2.55 19.42 17.76
C LYS A 335 2.65 17.90 17.80
N VAL A 336 3.83 17.36 18.06
CA VAL A 336 4.05 15.91 18.15
C VAL A 336 3.18 15.29 19.25
N ILE A 337 3.08 15.92 20.42
CA ILE A 337 2.19 15.47 21.51
C ILE A 337 0.71 15.55 21.06
N ALA A 338 0.30 16.67 20.49
CA ALA A 338 -1.09 16.88 20.05
C ALA A 338 -1.51 15.88 18.96
N THR A 339 -0.67 15.64 17.95
CA THR A 339 -0.90 14.67 16.89
C THR A 339 -0.89 13.24 17.43
N SER A 340 0.06 12.90 18.31
CA SER A 340 0.13 11.58 18.96
C SER A 340 -1.11 11.30 19.80
N ALA A 341 -1.62 12.28 20.56
CA ALA A 341 -2.84 12.12 21.34
C ALA A 341 -4.09 12.00 20.46
N THR A 342 -4.17 12.81 19.40
CA THR A 342 -5.31 12.76 18.45
C THR A 342 -5.36 11.41 17.74
N VAL A 343 -4.26 10.98 17.12
CA VAL A 343 -4.16 9.70 16.40
C VAL A 343 -4.29 8.52 17.35
N GLY A 344 -3.59 8.57 18.49
CA GLY A 344 -3.59 7.50 19.47
C GLY A 344 -4.96 7.22 20.08
N SER A 345 -5.77 8.27 20.29
CA SER A 345 -7.14 8.13 20.77
C SER A 345 -8.06 7.31 19.83
N GLY A 346 -7.67 7.17 18.57
CA GLY A 346 -8.45 6.50 17.52
C GLY A 346 -9.27 7.44 16.65
N ALA A 347 -8.97 8.75 16.67
CA ALA A 347 -9.60 9.70 15.77
C ALA A 347 -9.23 9.40 14.31
N ILE A 348 -10.17 9.61 13.39
CA ILE A 348 -9.98 9.32 11.97
C ILE A 348 -9.47 10.57 11.25
N GLY A 349 -8.37 10.39 10.52
CA GLY A 349 -7.78 11.41 9.66
C GLY A 349 -6.44 10.91 9.11
N GLY A 350 -5.76 11.75 8.33
CA GLY A 350 -4.44 11.45 7.79
C GLY A 350 -3.30 12.00 8.65
N VAL A 351 -2.15 11.34 8.68
CA VAL A 351 -0.93 11.87 9.33
C VAL A 351 0.05 12.48 8.33
N PHE A 352 -0.35 12.62 7.06
CA PHE A 352 0.51 13.11 5.97
C PHE A 352 1.02 14.54 6.22
N THR A 353 0.13 15.52 6.40
CA THR A 353 0.55 16.90 6.66
C THR A 353 1.29 17.06 8.00
N PRO A 354 0.88 16.39 9.10
CA PRO A 354 1.70 16.36 10.32
C PRO A 354 3.13 15.86 10.11
N THR A 355 3.32 14.83 9.28
CA THR A 355 4.67 14.34 8.89
C THR A 355 5.46 15.40 8.14
N LEU A 356 4.84 16.12 7.18
CA LEU A 356 5.47 17.27 6.51
C LEU A 356 5.85 18.35 7.52
N PHE A 357 4.97 18.66 8.47
CA PHE A 357 5.22 19.67 9.50
C PHE A 357 6.46 19.32 10.34
N VAL A 358 6.58 18.06 10.79
CA VAL A 358 7.74 17.62 11.57
C VAL A 358 9.02 17.77 10.74
N GLY A 359 8.99 17.35 9.47
CA GLY A 359 10.11 17.54 8.54
C GLY A 359 10.47 19.00 8.31
N ALA A 360 9.48 19.89 8.16
CA ALA A 360 9.68 21.33 7.99
C ALA A 360 10.40 21.97 9.16
N VAL A 361 9.92 21.68 10.37
CA VAL A 361 10.44 22.28 11.60
C VAL A 361 11.83 21.70 11.90
N PHE A 362 12.02 20.39 11.72
CA PHE A 362 13.33 19.76 11.88
C PHE A 362 14.35 20.30 10.87
N GLY A 363 13.96 20.41 9.59
CA GLY A 363 14.80 21.02 8.55
C GLY A 363 15.15 22.48 8.87
N SER A 364 14.20 23.26 9.38
CA SER A 364 14.45 24.64 9.80
C SER A 364 15.45 24.72 10.96
N LEU A 365 15.30 23.86 11.97
CA LEU A 365 16.22 23.77 13.10
C LEU A 365 17.63 23.36 12.65
N PHE A 366 17.72 22.40 11.74
CA PHE A 366 18.99 21.99 11.14
C PHE A 366 19.64 23.15 10.37
N GLY A 367 18.89 23.86 9.53
CA GLY A 367 19.39 25.02 8.80
C GLY A 367 19.90 26.13 9.74
N LEU A 368 19.15 26.45 10.80
CA LEU A 368 19.59 27.43 11.82
C LEU A 368 20.85 26.96 12.56
N ALA A 369 20.97 25.68 12.86
CA ALA A 369 22.16 25.13 13.50
C ALA A 369 23.38 25.18 12.56
N MET A 370 23.19 24.86 11.27
CA MET A 370 24.28 24.90 10.30
C MET A 370 24.72 26.33 10.02
N GLU A 371 23.80 27.31 9.96
CA GLU A 371 24.18 28.71 9.80
C GLU A 371 24.97 29.23 11.01
N ALA A 372 24.67 28.74 12.22
CA ALA A 372 25.45 29.08 13.42
C ALA A 372 26.85 28.43 13.43
N LEU A 373 26.99 27.22 12.90
CA LEU A 373 28.25 26.47 12.86
C LEU A 373 29.15 26.86 11.66
N TRP A 374 28.54 27.21 10.54
CA TRP A 374 29.23 27.55 9.30
C TRP A 374 28.60 28.78 8.61
N PRO A 375 28.76 29.99 9.18
CA PRO A 375 28.13 31.20 8.65
C PRO A 375 28.53 31.50 7.20
N GLY A 376 27.57 31.97 6.40
CA GLY A 376 27.80 32.45 5.03
C GLY A 376 28.03 31.35 3.98
N HIS A 377 27.95 30.07 4.37
CA HIS A 377 28.04 28.93 3.45
C HIS A 377 26.76 28.09 3.42
N THR A 378 25.70 28.57 4.09
CA THR A 378 24.39 27.92 4.10
C THR A 378 23.35 28.80 3.42
N SER A 379 22.39 28.15 2.76
CA SER A 379 21.17 28.76 2.27
C SER A 379 20.27 29.18 3.42
N ALA A 380 19.29 30.03 3.11
CA ALA A 380 18.27 30.40 4.07
C ALA A 380 17.56 29.16 4.66
N TYR A 381 17.24 29.21 5.97
CA TYR A 381 16.66 28.09 6.72
C TYR A 381 15.38 27.49 6.10
N PHE A 382 14.59 28.28 5.36
CA PHE A 382 13.40 27.77 4.66
C PHE A 382 13.74 26.76 3.56
N ALA A 383 14.94 26.83 2.97
CA ALA A 383 15.40 25.84 1.99
C ALA A 383 15.56 24.46 2.66
N TYR A 384 16.18 24.41 3.83
CA TYR A 384 16.29 23.21 4.65
C TYR A 384 14.93 22.73 5.16
N ALA A 385 14.01 23.64 5.49
CA ALA A 385 12.65 23.29 5.88
C ALA A 385 11.95 22.45 4.80
N ILE A 386 11.98 22.89 3.55
CA ILE A 386 11.29 22.22 2.44
C ILE A 386 11.94 20.89 2.09
N VAL A 387 13.28 20.85 2.07
CA VAL A 387 14.00 19.61 1.86
C VAL A 387 13.72 18.62 3.01
N GLY A 388 13.66 19.12 4.24
CA GLY A 388 13.27 18.38 5.43
C GLY A 388 11.85 17.80 5.35
N MET A 389 10.88 18.56 4.82
CA MET A 389 9.52 18.07 4.55
C MET A 389 9.53 16.84 3.66
N GLY A 390 10.24 16.93 2.52
CA GLY A 390 10.34 15.83 1.56
C GLY A 390 11.09 14.63 2.13
N ALA A 391 12.25 14.86 2.75
CA ALA A 391 13.08 13.80 3.30
C ALA A 391 12.37 13.04 4.43
N PHE A 392 11.74 13.76 5.36
CA PHE A 392 10.99 13.15 6.45
C PHE A 392 9.77 12.38 5.93
N MET A 393 9.07 12.92 4.92
CA MET A 393 7.99 12.21 4.23
C MET A 393 8.49 10.94 3.56
N ALA A 394 9.60 10.98 2.80
CA ALA A 394 10.17 9.82 2.12
C ALA A 394 10.55 8.71 3.10
N GLY A 395 11.15 9.06 4.24
CA GLY A 395 11.45 8.11 5.32
C GLY A 395 10.19 7.53 5.98
N ALA A 396 9.16 8.35 6.17
CA ALA A 396 7.92 7.90 6.80
C ALA A 396 7.05 7.03 5.89
N THR A 397 6.88 7.40 4.62
CA THR A 397 6.01 6.67 3.68
C THR A 397 6.71 5.54 2.96
N GLN A 398 8.04 5.51 2.99
CA GLN A 398 8.85 4.57 2.22
C GLN A 398 8.59 4.70 0.70
N ALA A 399 8.30 5.93 0.25
CA ALA A 399 7.97 6.26 -1.13
C ALA A 399 8.69 7.55 -1.57
N PRO A 400 10.00 7.47 -1.91
CA PRO A 400 10.81 8.63 -2.21
C PRO A 400 10.35 9.40 -3.46
N LEU A 401 9.93 8.72 -4.53
CA LEU A 401 9.53 9.40 -5.77
C LEU A 401 8.28 10.26 -5.55
N MET A 402 7.28 9.68 -4.89
CA MET A 402 6.08 10.40 -4.45
C MET A 402 6.46 11.59 -3.58
N ALA A 403 7.31 11.43 -2.57
CA ALA A 403 7.67 12.52 -1.66
C ALA A 403 8.36 13.69 -2.39
N ILE A 404 9.29 13.40 -3.31
CA ILE A 404 9.98 14.43 -4.12
C ILE A 404 8.98 15.20 -4.97
N LEU A 405 8.14 14.48 -5.73
CA LEU A 405 7.17 15.08 -6.64
C LEU A 405 6.09 15.84 -5.88
N MET A 406 5.72 15.36 -4.69
CA MET A 406 4.75 16.01 -3.82
C MET A 406 5.24 17.39 -3.39
N ILE A 407 6.46 17.48 -2.87
CA ILE A 407 7.02 18.77 -2.46
C ILE A 407 7.19 19.68 -3.67
N PHE A 408 7.68 19.14 -4.79
CA PHE A 408 7.82 19.90 -6.03
C PHE A 408 6.48 20.51 -6.49
N GLU A 409 5.39 19.73 -6.57
CA GLU A 409 4.11 20.24 -7.05
C GLU A 409 3.40 21.14 -6.02
N MET A 410 3.58 20.88 -4.73
CA MET A 410 3.01 21.74 -3.68
C MET A 410 3.70 23.11 -3.58
N THR A 411 4.95 23.22 -4.06
CA THR A 411 5.76 24.45 -4.03
C THR A 411 5.94 25.11 -5.40
N LEU A 412 5.75 24.36 -6.49
CA LEU A 412 6.03 24.73 -7.88
C LEU A 412 7.45 25.29 -8.14
N SER A 413 8.41 24.96 -7.28
CA SER A 413 9.78 25.44 -7.40
C SER A 413 10.73 24.32 -7.87
N TYR A 414 11.15 24.41 -9.13
CA TYR A 414 12.05 23.42 -9.74
C TYR A 414 13.43 23.38 -9.06
N GLN A 415 13.90 24.52 -8.53
CA GLN A 415 15.22 24.65 -7.89
C GLN A 415 15.37 23.76 -6.64
N VAL A 416 14.26 23.40 -5.99
CA VAL A 416 14.25 22.52 -4.80
C VAL A 416 14.50 21.05 -5.15
N VAL A 417 14.23 20.65 -6.41
CA VAL A 417 14.16 19.24 -6.80
C VAL A 417 15.49 18.52 -6.62
N LEU A 418 16.62 19.17 -6.90
CA LEU A 418 17.94 18.55 -6.79
C LEU A 418 18.30 18.20 -5.33
N PRO A 419 18.23 19.13 -4.35
CA PRO A 419 18.37 18.79 -2.93
C PRO A 419 17.36 17.75 -2.44
N LEU A 420 16.11 17.82 -2.89
CA LEU A 420 15.06 16.86 -2.52
C LEU A 420 15.41 15.45 -2.98
N LEU A 421 15.84 15.27 -4.24
CA LEU A 421 16.20 13.97 -4.79
C LEU A 421 17.20 13.24 -3.90
N VAL A 422 18.31 13.91 -3.58
CA VAL A 422 19.36 13.32 -2.76
C VAL A 422 18.85 13.05 -1.34
N SER A 423 18.24 14.05 -0.70
CA SER A 423 17.81 13.93 0.70
C SER A 423 16.73 12.87 0.91
N CYS A 424 15.74 12.81 0.01
CA CYS A 424 14.66 11.82 0.07
C CYS A 424 15.17 10.39 -0.13
N VAL A 425 16.11 10.19 -1.06
CA VAL A 425 16.70 8.86 -1.30
C VAL A 425 17.52 8.40 -0.09
N PHE A 426 18.35 9.27 0.48
CA PHE A 426 19.07 8.95 1.71
C PHE A 426 18.13 8.68 2.89
N ALA A 427 17.10 9.51 3.08
CA ALA A 427 16.11 9.32 4.12
C ALA A 427 15.39 7.97 3.97
N TYR A 428 15.01 7.60 2.75
CA TYR A 428 14.41 6.30 2.45
C TYR A 428 15.32 5.14 2.86
N PHE A 429 16.56 5.08 2.34
CA PHE A 429 17.47 3.97 2.64
C PHE A 429 17.85 3.88 4.12
N VAL A 430 18.08 5.01 4.77
CA VAL A 430 18.39 5.05 6.20
C VAL A 430 17.18 4.60 7.03
N ALA A 431 15.98 5.09 6.72
CA ALA A 431 14.77 4.66 7.42
C ALA A 431 14.58 3.15 7.33
N ARG A 432 14.79 2.55 6.15
CA ARG A 432 14.73 1.09 5.97
C ARG A 432 15.77 0.32 6.76
N ALA A 433 16.98 0.87 6.87
CA ALA A 433 18.03 0.24 7.66
C ALA A 433 17.71 0.28 9.16
N THR A 434 17.06 1.35 9.64
CA THR A 434 16.72 1.52 11.06
C THR A 434 15.44 0.79 11.49
N GLY A 435 14.54 0.46 10.57
CA GLY A 435 13.32 -0.29 10.88
C GLY A 435 12.39 -0.47 9.69
N THR A 436 11.39 -1.34 9.85
CA THR A 436 10.42 -1.66 8.78
C THR A 436 9.11 -0.88 8.89
N THR A 437 9.01 0.06 9.83
CA THR A 437 7.77 0.79 10.06
C THR A 437 7.56 1.85 8.98
N SER A 438 6.56 1.62 8.13
CA SER A 438 6.00 2.61 7.20
C SER A 438 4.70 3.17 7.75
N MET A 439 4.41 4.42 7.40
CA MET A 439 3.17 5.15 7.69
C MET A 439 1.93 4.39 7.20
N TYR A 440 2.04 3.61 6.13
CA TYR A 440 0.97 2.80 5.59
C TYR A 440 1.32 1.31 5.68
N GLU A 441 0.44 0.53 6.31
CA GLU A 441 0.63 -0.91 6.53
C GLU A 441 0.80 -1.67 5.20
N ILE A 442 0.12 -1.23 4.14
CA ILE A 442 0.19 -1.87 2.82
C ILE A 442 1.59 -1.85 2.21
N THR A 443 2.38 -0.81 2.47
CA THR A 443 3.76 -0.71 2.00
C THR A 443 4.64 -1.77 2.65
N GLN A 444 4.38 -2.10 3.91
CA GLN A 444 5.10 -3.17 4.61
C GLN A 444 4.72 -4.55 4.04
N HIS A 445 3.44 -4.77 3.76
CA HIS A 445 2.96 -6.00 3.13
C HIS A 445 3.62 -6.24 1.76
N HIS A 446 3.66 -5.24 0.89
CA HIS A 446 4.33 -5.34 -0.42
C HIS A 446 5.81 -5.70 -0.28
N TYR A 447 6.48 -5.15 0.73
CA TYR A 447 7.87 -5.47 0.97
C TYR A 447 8.08 -6.90 1.49
N GLN A 448 7.25 -7.34 2.43
CA GLN A 448 7.27 -8.70 2.95
C GLN A 448 7.02 -9.72 1.83
N ASP A 449 6.03 -9.47 0.98
CA ASP A 449 5.73 -10.29 -0.20
C ASP A 449 6.93 -10.35 -1.16
N ALA A 450 7.59 -9.21 -1.41
CA ALA A 450 8.76 -9.16 -2.27
C ALA A 450 9.94 -9.95 -1.67
N GLN A 451 10.19 -9.81 -0.37
CA GLN A 451 11.22 -10.58 0.33
C GLN A 451 10.93 -12.07 0.34
N GLU A 452 9.68 -12.47 0.58
CA GLU A 452 9.25 -13.86 0.57
C GLU A 452 9.45 -14.47 -0.83
N LYS A 453 9.03 -13.76 -1.90
CA LYS A 453 9.28 -14.19 -3.28
C LYS A 453 10.78 -14.31 -3.59
N LEU A 454 11.61 -13.40 -3.11
CA LEU A 454 13.07 -13.49 -3.27
C LEU A 454 13.64 -14.69 -2.51
N ARG A 455 13.22 -14.94 -1.27
CA ARG A 455 13.61 -16.11 -0.47
C ARG A 455 13.20 -17.41 -1.15
N LEU A 456 12.00 -17.46 -1.71
CA LEU A 456 11.47 -18.61 -2.44
C LEU A 456 12.20 -18.84 -3.77
N ARG A 457 12.60 -17.77 -4.48
CA ARG A 457 13.49 -17.87 -5.65
C ARG A 457 14.86 -18.42 -5.30
N THR A 458 15.35 -18.19 -4.08
CA THR A 458 16.61 -18.75 -3.57
C THR A 458 16.44 -20.12 -2.89
N THR A 459 15.21 -20.61 -2.66
CA THR A 459 14.96 -21.97 -2.16
C THR A 459 15.42 -22.94 -3.24
N GLN A 460 16.49 -23.67 -2.95
CA GLN A 460 17.09 -24.60 -3.91
C GLN A 460 16.25 -25.88 -4.01
N MET A 461 16.28 -26.54 -5.17
CA MET A 461 15.61 -27.83 -5.39
C MET A 461 15.98 -28.87 -4.30
N ARG A 462 17.18 -28.72 -3.71
CA ARG A 462 17.66 -29.46 -2.53
C ARG A 462 16.71 -29.48 -1.33
N GLU A 463 15.98 -28.41 -1.05
CA GLU A 463 15.07 -28.33 0.10
C GLU A 463 13.77 -29.13 -0.08
N LEU A 464 13.44 -29.51 -1.33
CA LEU A 464 12.26 -30.32 -1.64
C LEU A 464 12.58 -31.82 -1.75
N ILE A 465 13.87 -32.20 -1.61
CA ILE A 465 14.30 -33.61 -1.68
C ILE A 465 13.87 -34.32 -0.39
N GLN A 466 13.11 -35.40 -0.56
CA GLN A 466 12.75 -36.32 0.51
C GLN A 466 13.49 -37.65 0.36
N PRO A 467 13.76 -38.38 1.45
CA PRO A 467 14.40 -39.70 1.38
C PRO A 467 13.59 -40.68 0.52
N ALA A 468 14.26 -41.42 -0.38
CA ALA A 468 13.63 -42.44 -1.19
C ALA A 468 13.39 -43.72 -0.37
N GLN A 469 12.14 -43.99 0.03
CA GLN A 469 11.79 -45.18 0.84
C GLN A 469 11.54 -46.44 0.01
N THR A 470 11.20 -46.28 -1.27
CA THR A 470 10.77 -47.37 -2.16
C THR A 470 11.86 -47.67 -3.18
N VAL A 471 13.00 -48.15 -2.68
CA VAL A 471 14.19 -48.47 -3.47
C VAL A 471 14.44 -49.97 -3.39
N VAL A 472 14.74 -50.59 -4.53
CA VAL A 472 15.02 -52.03 -4.63
C VAL A 472 16.36 -52.28 -5.34
N PRO A 473 17.14 -53.31 -4.96
CA PRO A 473 18.34 -53.69 -5.69
C PRO A 473 18.00 -54.31 -7.05
N LEU A 474 18.96 -54.30 -7.98
CA LEU A 474 18.84 -54.95 -9.30
C LEU A 474 18.44 -56.44 -9.24
N THR A 475 18.81 -57.12 -8.16
CA THR A 475 18.56 -58.55 -7.91
C THR A 475 17.20 -58.82 -7.26
N ALA A 476 16.43 -57.78 -6.90
CA ALA A 476 15.14 -57.96 -6.22
C ALA A 476 14.18 -58.80 -7.07
N SER A 477 13.58 -59.81 -6.44
CA SER A 477 12.64 -60.70 -7.11
C SER A 477 11.28 -60.02 -7.35
N VAL A 478 10.44 -60.62 -8.20
CA VAL A 478 9.04 -60.16 -8.38
C VAL A 478 8.27 -60.19 -7.06
N ALA A 479 8.53 -61.16 -6.18
CA ALA A 479 7.90 -61.24 -4.86
C ALA A 479 8.30 -60.05 -3.97
N ASP A 480 9.59 -59.69 -3.95
CA ASP A 480 10.09 -58.55 -3.17
C ASP A 480 9.50 -57.24 -3.67
N MET A 481 9.49 -57.01 -4.99
CA MET A 481 8.89 -55.81 -5.58
C MET A 481 7.39 -55.72 -5.31
N THR A 482 6.66 -56.85 -5.41
CA THR A 482 5.22 -56.91 -5.11
C THR A 482 4.96 -56.55 -3.65
N ARG A 483 5.79 -57.03 -2.72
CA ARG A 483 5.69 -56.68 -1.30
C ARG A 483 5.85 -55.18 -1.08
N VAL A 484 6.85 -54.55 -1.71
CA VAL A 484 7.07 -53.10 -1.58
C VAL A 484 5.91 -52.30 -2.18
N PHE A 485 5.33 -52.75 -3.31
CA PHE A 485 4.14 -52.11 -3.90
C PHE A 485 2.86 -52.28 -3.06
N LEU A 486 2.75 -53.34 -2.27
CA LEU A 486 1.63 -53.52 -1.32
C LEU A 486 1.80 -52.65 -0.07
N GLU A 487 3.04 -52.45 0.37
CA GLU A 487 3.37 -51.61 1.53
C GLU A 487 3.27 -50.11 1.21
N TYR A 488 3.69 -49.70 0.01
CA TYR A 488 3.68 -48.31 -0.45
C TYR A 488 2.81 -48.14 -1.70
N PRO A 489 1.76 -47.30 -1.68
CA PRO A 489 0.84 -47.12 -2.81
C PRO A 489 1.46 -46.23 -3.90
N VAL A 490 2.48 -46.73 -4.58
CA VAL A 490 3.28 -45.99 -5.56
C VAL A 490 3.25 -46.65 -6.94
N LYS A 491 3.39 -45.85 -8.00
CA LYS A 491 3.40 -46.36 -9.38
C LYS A 491 4.74 -46.94 -9.84
N TYR A 492 5.83 -46.51 -9.21
CA TYR A 492 7.20 -46.84 -9.59
C TYR A 492 8.05 -47.16 -8.37
N LEU A 493 8.88 -48.21 -8.47
CA LEU A 493 9.99 -48.48 -7.56
C LEU A 493 11.29 -48.04 -8.24
N TYR A 494 12.21 -47.45 -7.47
CA TYR A 494 13.50 -47.02 -7.99
C TYR A 494 14.53 -48.13 -7.80
N VAL A 495 15.30 -48.42 -8.84
CA VAL A 495 16.29 -49.50 -8.82
C VAL A 495 17.67 -48.91 -8.61
N THR A 496 18.43 -49.43 -7.66
CA THR A 496 19.83 -49.03 -7.43
C THR A 496 20.79 -50.22 -7.50
N ASP A 497 22.06 -49.95 -7.80
CA ASP A 497 23.13 -50.91 -7.60
C ASP A 497 23.66 -50.90 -6.16
N ASP A 498 24.62 -51.77 -5.85
CA ASP A 498 25.21 -51.90 -4.51
C ASP A 498 25.96 -50.63 -4.04
N ALA A 499 26.31 -49.74 -4.97
CA ALA A 499 26.93 -48.45 -4.70
C ALA A 499 25.89 -47.31 -4.55
N GLY A 500 24.59 -47.63 -4.56
CA GLY A 500 23.50 -46.65 -4.44
C GLY A 500 23.27 -45.83 -5.72
N ARG A 501 23.85 -46.23 -6.86
CA ARG A 501 23.63 -45.53 -8.14
C ARG A 501 22.30 -45.94 -8.74
N PHE A 502 21.54 -44.97 -9.22
CA PHE A 502 20.26 -45.16 -9.88
C PHE A 502 20.43 -45.92 -11.21
N ARG A 503 19.64 -46.98 -11.39
CA ARG A 503 19.70 -47.89 -12.55
C ARG A 503 18.38 -48.01 -13.31
N GLY A 504 17.36 -47.24 -12.93
CA GLY A 504 16.08 -47.19 -13.61
C GLY A 504 14.92 -47.28 -12.64
N ALA A 505 13.71 -47.40 -13.18
CA ALA A 505 12.49 -47.56 -12.38
C ALA A 505 11.64 -48.70 -12.92
N VAL A 506 11.05 -49.49 -12.01
CA VAL A 506 10.11 -50.56 -12.33
C VAL A 506 8.69 -50.03 -12.15
N ALA A 507 7.84 -50.15 -13.16
CA ALA A 507 6.45 -49.72 -13.07
C ALA A 507 5.55 -50.85 -12.53
N LEU A 508 4.62 -50.51 -11.64
CA LEU A 508 3.66 -51.46 -11.07
C LEU A 508 2.87 -52.21 -12.15
N LYS A 509 2.54 -51.51 -13.24
CA LYS A 509 1.79 -52.06 -14.37
C LYS A 509 2.49 -53.26 -15.01
N ASP A 510 3.82 -53.24 -15.12
CA ASP A 510 4.56 -54.28 -15.82
C ASP A 510 4.58 -55.59 -15.02
N ILE A 511 4.77 -55.47 -13.70
CA ILE A 511 4.64 -56.60 -12.78
C ILE A 511 3.21 -57.14 -12.79
N THR A 512 2.22 -56.26 -12.69
CA THR A 512 0.80 -56.67 -12.63
C THR A 512 0.37 -57.34 -13.93
N SER A 513 0.85 -56.87 -15.08
CA SER A 513 0.57 -57.47 -16.39
C SER A 513 1.13 -58.89 -16.49
N ASP A 514 2.38 -59.11 -16.10
CA ASP A 514 3.00 -60.43 -16.17
C ASP A 514 2.35 -61.43 -15.21
N LEU A 515 1.92 -60.98 -14.02
CA LEU A 515 1.20 -61.79 -13.04
C LEU A 515 -0.22 -62.16 -13.51
N LEU A 516 -0.95 -61.22 -14.11
CA LEU A 516 -2.30 -61.46 -14.66
C LEU A 516 -2.26 -62.41 -15.87
N ASP A 517 -1.24 -62.27 -16.73
CA ASP A 517 -1.03 -63.12 -17.90
C ASP A 517 -0.48 -64.51 -17.54
N LYS A 518 -0.25 -64.82 -16.25
CA LYS A 518 0.35 -66.07 -15.74
C LYS A 518 1.69 -66.41 -16.39
N ARG A 519 2.49 -65.41 -16.73
CA ARG A 519 3.82 -65.61 -17.29
C ARG A 519 4.77 -66.13 -16.21
N ASP A 520 5.75 -66.93 -16.62
CA ASP A 520 6.80 -67.34 -15.70
C ASP A 520 7.61 -66.11 -15.25
N THR A 521 7.65 -65.91 -13.94
CA THR A 521 8.30 -64.78 -13.26
C THR A 521 9.41 -65.25 -12.31
N THR A 522 9.68 -66.56 -12.26
CA THR A 522 10.56 -67.19 -11.27
C THR A 522 12.01 -66.68 -11.38
N ASP A 523 12.49 -66.46 -12.61
CA ASP A 523 13.85 -65.95 -12.88
C ASP A 523 13.90 -64.43 -13.13
N LYS A 524 12.77 -63.73 -13.05
CA LYS A 524 12.72 -62.30 -13.34
C LYS A 524 13.06 -61.47 -12.10
N THR A 525 13.90 -60.47 -12.29
CA THR A 525 14.37 -59.54 -11.26
C THR A 525 14.06 -58.09 -11.64
N ALA A 526 14.28 -57.15 -10.73
CA ALA A 526 14.16 -55.71 -11.00
C ALA A 526 14.95 -55.27 -12.25
N ALA A 527 16.13 -55.87 -12.50
CA ALA A 527 16.91 -55.60 -13.71
C ALA A 527 16.15 -55.90 -15.02
N HIS A 528 15.26 -56.90 -15.03
CA HIS A 528 14.46 -57.27 -16.20
C HIS A 528 13.28 -56.33 -16.46
N TYR A 529 12.83 -55.59 -15.44
CA TYR A 529 11.70 -54.67 -15.51
C TYR A 529 12.11 -53.19 -15.46
N ALA A 530 13.39 -52.89 -15.27
CA ALA A 530 13.87 -51.53 -15.11
C ALA A 530 13.77 -50.75 -16.43
N HIS A 531 13.02 -49.65 -16.42
CA HIS A 531 12.96 -48.73 -17.55
C HIS A 531 14.11 -47.73 -17.52
N THR A 532 14.85 -47.66 -18.62
CA THR A 532 15.87 -46.64 -18.90
C THR A 532 15.77 -46.19 -20.36
N PRO A 533 15.82 -44.88 -20.67
CA PRO A 533 15.99 -43.76 -19.75
C PRO A 533 14.72 -43.45 -18.94
N PHE A 534 14.90 -42.98 -17.70
CA PHE A 534 13.82 -42.50 -16.83
C PHE A 534 14.04 -41.00 -16.53
N PRO A 535 12.99 -40.17 -16.39
CA PRO A 535 13.18 -38.75 -16.08
C PRO A 535 13.82 -38.57 -14.69
N LEU A 536 14.88 -37.76 -14.62
CA LEU A 536 15.67 -37.53 -13.41
C LEU A 536 15.63 -36.05 -13.02
N LEU A 537 15.94 -35.75 -11.76
CA LEU A 537 16.16 -34.39 -11.27
C LEU A 537 17.54 -34.30 -10.60
N THR A 538 18.09 -33.10 -10.45
CA THR A 538 19.34 -32.84 -9.70
C THR A 538 19.12 -31.75 -8.64
N PRO A 539 19.87 -31.74 -7.52
CA PRO A 539 19.72 -30.75 -6.45
C PRO A 539 19.89 -29.30 -6.88
N ASP A 540 20.68 -29.06 -7.92
CA ASP A 540 20.98 -27.72 -8.46
C ASP A 540 20.07 -27.32 -9.64
N MET A 541 19.11 -28.16 -10.00
CA MET A 541 18.19 -27.90 -11.11
C MET A 541 17.25 -26.72 -10.79
N PRO A 542 17.06 -25.75 -11.73
CA PRO A 542 16.04 -24.73 -11.56
C PRO A 542 14.63 -25.33 -11.44
N LEU A 543 13.82 -24.80 -10.52
CA LEU A 543 12.46 -25.30 -10.27
C LEU A 543 11.57 -25.29 -11.52
N ALA A 544 11.75 -24.32 -12.42
CA ALA A 544 11.03 -24.25 -13.69
C ALA A 544 11.35 -25.46 -14.59
N THR A 545 12.63 -25.83 -14.71
CA THR A 545 13.07 -27.00 -15.48
C THR A 545 12.59 -28.30 -14.84
N ALA A 546 12.60 -28.39 -13.50
CA ALA A 546 12.04 -29.53 -12.79
C ALA A 546 10.52 -29.67 -13.06
N LEU A 547 9.79 -28.56 -13.13
CA LEU A 547 8.36 -28.56 -13.43
C LEU A 547 8.07 -29.05 -14.84
N GLU A 548 8.85 -28.63 -15.83
CA GLU A 548 8.74 -29.14 -17.21
C GLU A 548 8.92 -30.66 -17.27
N ARG A 549 9.92 -31.21 -16.55
CA ARG A 549 10.12 -32.66 -16.44
C ARG A 549 8.92 -33.37 -15.78
N PHE A 550 8.31 -32.77 -14.76
CA PHE A 550 7.08 -33.29 -14.14
C PHE A 550 5.81 -33.15 -15.00
N MET A 551 5.77 -32.19 -15.91
CA MET A 551 4.67 -32.00 -16.86
C MET A 551 4.71 -33.06 -17.98
N ALA A 552 5.92 -33.46 -18.38
CA ALA A 552 6.12 -34.54 -19.35
C ALA A 552 5.95 -35.95 -18.73
N PHE A 553 6.04 -36.09 -17.41
CA PHE A 553 5.96 -37.37 -16.70
C PHE A 553 4.58 -37.61 -16.05
N GLN A 554 4.02 -38.83 -16.22
CA GLN A 554 2.69 -39.19 -15.71
C GLN A 554 2.65 -39.74 -14.27
N GLY A 555 3.76 -39.65 -13.51
CA GLY A 555 3.82 -40.05 -12.11
C GLY A 555 3.86 -38.87 -11.13
N GLU A 556 3.71 -39.20 -9.85
CA GLU A 556 3.58 -38.22 -8.76
C GLU A 556 4.92 -37.81 -8.15
N ARG A 557 5.99 -38.54 -8.46
CA ARG A 557 7.33 -38.28 -7.93
C ARG A 557 8.41 -38.69 -8.92
N LEU A 558 9.51 -37.94 -8.91
CA LEU A 558 10.70 -38.18 -9.72
C LEU A 558 11.91 -38.42 -8.81
N PRO A 559 12.82 -39.32 -9.19
CA PRO A 559 14.06 -39.55 -8.47
C PRO A 559 15.01 -38.37 -8.67
N VAL A 560 15.75 -38.05 -7.61
CA VAL A 560 16.80 -37.04 -7.62
C VAL A 560 18.14 -37.76 -7.53
N ILE A 561 19.04 -37.45 -8.46
CA ILE A 561 20.42 -37.92 -8.45
C ILE A 561 21.37 -36.76 -8.14
N GLU A 562 22.49 -37.03 -7.46
CA GLU A 562 23.47 -35.99 -7.12
C GLU A 562 24.02 -35.30 -8.38
N SER A 563 24.40 -36.07 -9.40
CA SER A 563 24.90 -35.54 -10.67
C SER A 563 24.70 -36.53 -11.82
N GLU A 564 24.60 -36.04 -13.06
CA GLU A 564 24.57 -36.92 -14.24
C GLU A 564 25.88 -37.71 -14.45
N ALA A 565 27.01 -37.18 -13.96
CA ALA A 565 28.30 -37.87 -13.99
C ALA A 565 28.40 -38.98 -12.91
N GLU A 566 27.70 -38.80 -11.79
CA GLU A 566 27.69 -39.71 -10.66
C GLU A 566 26.24 -39.89 -10.17
N PRO A 567 25.47 -40.82 -10.78
CA PRO A 567 24.03 -40.89 -10.61
C PRO A 567 23.63 -41.60 -9.31
N THR A 568 24.20 -41.20 -8.17
CA THR A 568 23.80 -41.67 -6.84
C THR A 568 22.43 -41.12 -6.48
N LEU A 569 21.53 -41.98 -5.98
CA LEU A 569 20.17 -41.57 -5.64
C LEU A 569 20.16 -40.74 -4.36
N ALA A 570 19.99 -39.42 -4.49
CA ALA A 570 19.89 -38.48 -3.38
C ALA A 570 18.52 -38.54 -2.69
N GLY A 571 17.46 -38.88 -3.43
CA GLY A 571 16.11 -38.97 -2.89
C GLY A 571 15.03 -38.87 -3.96
N VAL A 572 13.88 -38.34 -3.58
CA VAL A 572 12.71 -38.12 -4.45
C VAL A 572 12.12 -36.74 -4.23
N VAL A 573 11.53 -36.19 -5.28
CA VAL A 573 10.70 -34.98 -5.17
C VAL A 573 9.29 -35.38 -5.55
N TYR A 574 8.31 -34.84 -4.83
CA TYR A 574 6.89 -35.00 -5.15
C TYR A 574 6.40 -33.83 -6.00
N LYS A 575 5.54 -34.13 -6.97
CA LYS A 575 4.91 -33.16 -7.86
C LYS A 575 4.10 -32.13 -7.06
N THR A 576 3.43 -32.54 -6.00
CA THR A 576 2.68 -31.66 -5.10
C THR A 576 3.59 -30.68 -4.38
N SER A 577 4.70 -31.13 -3.80
CA SER A 577 5.69 -30.27 -3.15
C SER A 577 6.31 -29.26 -4.10
N LEU A 578 6.60 -29.67 -5.34
CA LEU A 578 7.12 -28.78 -6.37
C LEU A 578 6.08 -27.75 -6.82
N LEU A 579 4.83 -28.16 -7.04
CA LEU A 579 3.74 -27.26 -7.43
C LEU A 579 3.39 -26.28 -6.32
N ASP A 580 3.42 -26.71 -5.05
CA ASP A 580 3.21 -25.84 -3.90
C ASP A 580 4.34 -24.81 -3.78
N ALA A 581 5.60 -25.23 -3.97
CA ALA A 581 6.73 -24.30 -4.03
C ALA A 581 6.59 -23.32 -5.20
N TYR A 582 6.21 -23.80 -6.38
CA TYR A 582 6.02 -22.96 -7.57
C TYR A 582 4.86 -21.97 -7.42
N ARG A 583 3.71 -22.41 -6.89
CA ARG A 583 2.56 -21.53 -6.58
C ARG A 583 2.93 -20.43 -5.59
N ARG A 584 3.69 -20.77 -4.54
CA ARG A 584 4.22 -19.78 -3.59
C ARG A 584 5.15 -18.77 -4.28
N MET A 585 5.90 -19.19 -5.30
CA MET A 585 6.75 -18.29 -6.09
C MET A 585 5.98 -17.38 -7.05
N THR A 586 4.98 -17.90 -7.79
CA THR A 586 4.22 -17.12 -8.79
C THR A 586 3.12 -16.28 -8.19
N GLY A 587 2.69 -16.54 -6.95
CA GLY A 587 1.67 -15.75 -6.26
C GLY A 587 0.25 -15.93 -6.82
N GLU A 588 0.02 -16.95 -7.63
CA GLU A 588 -1.32 -17.38 -8.02
C GLU A 588 -1.94 -18.15 -6.85
N ARG A 589 -2.96 -17.56 -6.20
CA ARG A 589 -3.75 -18.20 -5.15
C ARG A 589 -4.81 -19.12 -5.75
#